data_AF-A0A951N5Y8-F1
#
_entry.id   AF-A0A951N5Y8-F1
#
_cell.length_a   1.000
_cell.length_b   1.000
_cell.length_c   1.000
_cell.angle_alpha   90.00
_cell.angle_beta   90.00
_cell.angle_gamma   90.00
#
_symmetry.space_group_name_H-M   'P 1'
#
loop_
_entity.id
_entity.type
_entity.pdbx_description
1 polymer ?
#
loop_
_entity_poly.entity_id
_entity_poly.type
_entity_poly.pdbx_seq_one_letter_code
_entity_poly.pdbx_strand_id
1 'polypeptide(L)'
;MALAPSTRRFLSLLALLGGAAALFVTRPRFTPALSERGTDARTATCLSNLNQIARAYALYAHDFDGKIPRGIDPEDRNSKDSPFFNPANPTPYLHEILRPYVASRQVFHCPADVGWTQNRLPNSQGSLEDVHPSSFSKFGTSYYCWTIFGFAQVGAVDLEFPQETILLFDGDLWHGERPGDRLNALFADGHVQNLSPRQFQVGSATPDFSSIN
;
A
#
# COMPACT_ATOMS: atom_id res chain seq x y z
N MET A 1 -31.04 34.70 -29.81
CA MET A 1 -32.29 34.16 -29.24
C MET A 1 -31.89 33.06 -28.25
N ALA A 2 -31.73 33.40 -26.97
CA ALA A 2 -31.23 32.48 -25.95
C ALA A 2 -32.42 31.70 -25.35
N LEU A 3 -32.38 30.37 -25.48
CA LEU A 3 -33.38 29.46 -24.92
C LEU A 3 -33.24 29.46 -23.38
N ALA A 4 -34.23 30.01 -22.68
CA ALA A 4 -34.33 29.89 -21.23
C ALA A 4 -34.51 28.40 -20.85
N PRO A 5 -33.68 27.82 -19.98
CA PRO A 5 -33.85 26.46 -19.54
C PRO A 5 -35.18 26.33 -18.79
N SER A 6 -36.02 25.36 -19.18
CA SER A 6 -37.29 25.13 -18.52
C SER A 6 -37.08 24.81 -17.04
N THR A 7 -37.86 25.44 -16.16
CA THR A 7 -37.73 25.36 -14.70
C THR A 7 -37.68 23.90 -14.19
N ARG A 8 -38.32 22.97 -14.92
CA ARG A 8 -38.25 21.52 -14.67
C ARG A 8 -36.86 20.93 -14.86
N ARG A 9 -36.12 21.30 -15.92
CA ARG A 9 -34.76 20.79 -16.16
C ARG A 9 -33.77 21.27 -15.10
N PHE A 10 -33.92 22.52 -14.66
CA PHE A 10 -33.08 23.10 -13.61
C PHE A 10 -33.33 22.42 -12.25
N LEU A 11 -34.59 22.15 -11.91
CA LEU A 11 -34.97 21.41 -10.69
C LEU A 11 -34.50 19.95 -10.71
N SER A 12 -34.57 19.26 -11.84
CA SER A 12 -34.06 17.90 -11.98
C SER A 12 -32.54 17.82 -11.81
N LEU A 13 -31.79 18.77 -12.37
CA LEU A 13 -30.33 18.86 -12.20
C LEU A 13 -29.95 19.13 -10.73
N LEU A 14 -30.65 20.05 -10.06
CA LEU A 14 -30.45 20.33 -8.64
C LEU A 14 -30.77 19.13 -7.74
N ALA A 15 -31.82 18.36 -8.06
CA ALA A 15 -32.16 17.16 -7.30
C ALA A 15 -31.12 16.04 -7.48
N LEU A 16 -30.62 15.84 -8.71
CA LEU A 16 -29.54 14.89 -8.98
C LEU A 16 -28.22 15.30 -8.31
N LEU A 17 -27.84 16.57 -8.41
CA LEU A 17 -26.63 17.11 -7.78
C LEU A 17 -26.72 17.10 -6.25
N GLY A 18 -27.86 17.51 -5.69
CA GLY A 18 -28.10 17.51 -4.24
C GLY A 18 -28.13 16.10 -3.66
N GLY A 19 -28.76 15.14 -4.37
CA GLY A 19 -28.78 13.73 -3.97
C GLY A 19 -27.39 13.08 -4.01
N ALA A 20 -26.63 13.31 -5.08
CA ALA A 20 -25.26 12.81 -5.19
C ALA A 20 -24.33 13.43 -4.13
N ALA A 21 -24.47 14.73 -3.85
CA ALA A 21 -23.72 15.40 -2.78
C ALA A 21 -24.04 14.82 -1.40
N ALA A 22 -25.30 14.49 -1.11
CA ALA A 22 -25.69 13.85 0.15
C ALA A 22 -25.04 12.47 0.32
N LEU A 23 -24.99 11.65 -0.73
CA LEU A 23 -24.33 10.33 -0.72
C LEU A 23 -22.82 10.41 -0.42
N PHE A 24 -22.13 11.46 -0.88
CA PHE A 24 -20.72 11.70 -0.53
C PHE A 24 -20.50 12.14 0.92
N VAL A 25 -21.48 12.81 1.53
CA VAL A 25 -21.40 13.27 2.93
C VAL A 25 -21.76 12.14 3.89
N THR A 26 -22.73 11.29 3.54
CA THR A 26 -23.23 10.22 4.42
C THR A 26 -22.52 8.89 4.25
N ARG A 27 -21.66 8.73 3.22
CA ARG A 27 -20.79 7.55 3.14
C ARG A 27 -20.00 7.45 4.45
N PRO A 28 -20.03 6.30 5.16
CA PRO A 28 -19.26 6.14 6.38
C PRO A 28 -17.79 6.39 6.05
N ARG A 29 -17.28 7.56 6.43
CA ARG A 29 -15.85 7.77 6.47
C ARG A 29 -15.39 6.87 7.59
N PHE A 30 -14.67 5.80 7.26
CA PHE A 30 -13.95 5.04 8.25
C PHE A 30 -12.99 6.02 8.92
N THR A 31 -13.43 6.65 10.01
CA THR A 31 -12.56 7.39 10.89
C THR A 31 -11.55 6.36 11.36
N PRO A 32 -10.25 6.51 11.04
CA PRO A 32 -9.26 5.57 11.51
C PRO A 32 -9.41 5.56 13.03
N ALA A 33 -9.76 4.39 13.58
CA ALA A 33 -9.81 4.21 15.02
C ALA A 33 -8.38 4.47 15.51
N LEU A 34 -8.14 5.68 16.01
CA LEU A 34 -6.95 6.03 16.78
C LEU A 34 -7.03 5.18 18.05
N SER A 35 -6.48 3.98 17.99
CA SER A 35 -6.33 3.12 19.16
C SER A 35 -5.42 3.84 20.15
N GLU A 36 -5.98 4.26 21.30
CA GLU A 36 -5.34 4.98 22.41
C GLU A 36 -4.27 4.16 23.17
N ARG A 37 -3.42 3.40 22.47
CA ARG A 37 -2.14 2.98 23.02
C ARG A 37 -1.08 3.87 22.38
N GLY A 38 -0.32 4.58 23.21
CA GLY A 38 0.78 5.42 22.74
C GLY A 38 1.57 4.67 21.68
N THR A 39 1.64 5.23 20.47
CA THR A 39 2.41 4.62 19.39
C THR A 39 3.85 4.60 19.83
N ASP A 40 4.44 3.39 19.90
CA ASP A 40 5.87 3.23 20.14
C ASP A 40 6.66 4.16 19.18
N ALA A 41 7.74 4.77 19.66
CA ALA A 41 8.60 5.64 18.88
C ALA A 41 9.05 4.97 17.57
N ARG A 42 9.22 3.64 17.59
CA ARG A 42 9.53 2.84 16.39
C ARG A 42 8.38 2.87 15.37
N THR A 43 7.13 2.74 15.84
CA THR A 43 5.93 2.86 14.99
C THR A 43 5.80 4.24 14.39
N ALA A 44 6.00 5.30 15.16
CA ALA A 44 5.95 6.67 14.65
C ALA A 44 7.03 6.93 13.56
N THR A 45 8.24 6.41 13.78
CA THR A 45 9.33 6.49 12.80
C THR A 45 9.00 5.70 11.53
N CYS A 46 8.49 4.48 11.66
CA CYS A 46 8.06 3.67 10.52
C CYS A 46 6.98 4.38 9.67
N LEU A 47 5.97 4.98 10.31
CA LEU A 47 4.95 5.77 9.61
C LEU A 47 5.55 6.99 8.90
N SER A 48 6.55 7.66 9.50
CA SER A 48 7.27 8.76 8.85
C SER A 48 8.04 8.29 7.61
N ASN A 49 8.68 7.11 7.70
CA ASN A 49 9.34 6.47 6.57
C ASN A 49 8.36 6.15 5.43
N LEU A 50 7.22 5.53 5.74
CA LEU A 50 6.18 5.25 4.73
C LEU A 50 5.63 6.52 4.08
N ASN A 51 5.47 7.63 4.82
CA ASN A 51 5.08 8.92 4.24
C ASN A 51 6.13 9.47 3.26
N GLN A 52 7.42 9.27 3.54
CA GLN A 52 8.49 9.63 2.60
C GLN A 52 8.44 8.74 1.35
N ILE A 53 8.16 7.44 1.52
CA ILE A 53 7.99 6.50 0.40
C ILE A 53 6.74 6.85 -0.42
N ALA A 54 5.63 7.26 0.20
CA ALA A 54 4.43 7.72 -0.50
C ALA A 54 4.73 8.88 -1.46
N ARG A 55 5.56 9.84 -1.03
CA ARG A 55 6.02 10.94 -1.88
C ARG A 55 6.92 10.43 -3.01
N ALA A 56 7.77 9.45 -2.75
CA ALA A 56 8.60 8.82 -3.78
C ALA A 56 7.74 8.10 -4.84
N TYR A 57 6.67 7.42 -4.44
CA TYR A 57 5.67 6.87 -5.36
C TYR A 57 5.02 7.95 -6.22
N ALA A 58 4.62 9.09 -5.62
CA ALA A 58 4.01 10.19 -6.35
C ALA A 58 4.97 10.82 -7.38
N LEU A 59 6.25 10.98 -7.02
CA LEU A 59 7.28 11.46 -7.93
C LEU A 59 7.56 10.47 -9.06
N TYR A 60 7.65 9.17 -8.76
CA TYR A 60 7.77 8.14 -9.78
C TYR A 60 6.57 8.17 -10.72
N ALA A 61 5.35 8.20 -10.18
CA ALA A 61 4.14 8.24 -10.98
C ALA A 61 4.11 9.47 -11.90
N HIS A 62 4.60 10.63 -11.44
CA HIS A 62 4.75 11.81 -12.29
C HIS A 62 5.68 11.58 -13.50
N ASP A 63 6.80 10.86 -13.30
CA ASP A 63 7.78 10.62 -14.35
C ASP A 63 7.41 9.46 -15.29
N PHE A 64 6.50 8.57 -14.85
CA PHE A 64 6.15 7.34 -15.54
C PHE A 64 4.63 7.22 -15.76
N ASP A 65 3.97 8.27 -16.28
CA ASP A 65 2.57 8.25 -16.74
C ASP A 65 1.55 7.71 -15.72
N GLY A 66 1.73 8.06 -14.45
CA GLY A 66 0.87 7.66 -13.35
C GLY A 66 1.09 6.23 -12.85
N LYS A 67 2.04 5.48 -13.44
CA LYS A 67 2.21 4.05 -13.20
C LYS A 67 2.84 3.73 -11.85
N ILE A 68 2.40 2.61 -11.29
CA ILE A 68 3.01 2.01 -10.10
C ILE A 68 4.37 1.39 -10.50
N PRO A 69 5.44 1.61 -9.73
CA PRO A 69 6.76 1.04 -10.03
C PRO A 69 6.72 -0.49 -10.13
N ARG A 70 7.37 -1.04 -11.16
CA ARG A 70 7.48 -2.48 -11.39
C ARG A 70 8.57 -3.12 -10.54
N GLY A 71 8.40 -3.07 -9.22
CA GLY A 71 9.26 -3.73 -8.24
C GLY A 71 8.73 -5.11 -7.87
N ILE A 72 9.65 -6.06 -7.65
CA ILE A 72 9.30 -7.33 -7.02
C ILE A 72 9.44 -7.22 -5.50
N ASP A 73 8.57 -7.87 -4.75
CA ASP A 73 8.73 -8.00 -3.30
C ASP A 73 9.68 -9.16 -2.93
N PRO A 74 10.25 -9.17 -1.71
CA PRO A 74 11.16 -10.23 -1.29
C PRO A 74 10.55 -11.63 -1.27
N GLU A 75 9.27 -11.80 -0.95
CA GLU A 75 8.59 -13.10 -0.93
C GLU A 75 8.55 -13.67 -2.35
N ASP A 76 8.03 -12.90 -3.31
CA ASP A 76 7.90 -13.34 -4.70
C ASP A 76 9.26 -13.62 -5.37
N ARG A 77 10.31 -12.87 -5.01
CA ARG A 77 11.66 -13.13 -5.53
C ARG A 77 12.27 -14.43 -5.03
N ASN A 78 11.89 -14.88 -3.84
CA ASN A 78 12.50 -16.06 -3.21
C ASN A 78 11.58 -17.30 -3.22
N SER A 79 10.33 -17.15 -3.66
CA SER A 79 9.40 -18.26 -3.86
C SER A 79 9.47 -18.81 -5.28
N LYS A 80 9.85 -20.08 -5.45
CA LYS A 80 9.81 -20.75 -6.77
C LYS A 80 8.37 -20.94 -7.31
N ASP A 81 7.39 -20.90 -6.41
CA ASP A 81 5.98 -21.06 -6.74
C ASP A 81 5.31 -19.71 -7.08
N SER A 82 6.03 -18.58 -6.91
CA SER A 82 5.52 -17.27 -7.31
C SER A 82 5.42 -17.16 -8.83
N PRO A 83 4.30 -16.64 -9.38
CA PRO A 83 4.20 -16.36 -10.82
C PRO A 83 5.16 -15.27 -11.30
N PHE A 84 5.77 -14.51 -10.38
CA PHE A 84 6.72 -13.44 -10.68
C PHE A 84 8.18 -13.89 -10.54
N PHE A 85 8.42 -15.14 -10.11
CA PHE A 85 9.76 -15.68 -9.95
C PHE A 85 10.47 -15.84 -11.29
N ASN A 86 11.62 -15.16 -11.44
CA ASN A 86 12.47 -15.31 -12.62
C ASN A 86 13.97 -15.25 -12.22
N PRO A 87 14.67 -16.39 -12.18
CA PRO A 87 16.07 -16.43 -11.79
C PRO A 87 17.02 -15.97 -12.92
N ALA A 88 16.59 -15.99 -14.18
CA ALA A 88 17.41 -15.63 -15.34
C ALA A 88 17.46 -14.10 -15.57
N ASN A 89 16.37 -13.40 -15.26
CA ASN A 89 16.32 -11.94 -15.34
C ASN A 89 15.56 -11.39 -14.13
N PRO A 90 16.27 -11.14 -13.02
CA PRO A 90 15.60 -10.92 -11.76
C PRO A 90 15.20 -9.42 -11.66
N THR A 91 13.90 -9.14 -11.66
CA THR A 91 13.32 -7.78 -11.51
C THR A 91 13.83 -7.07 -10.26
N PRO A 92 14.26 -5.79 -10.28
CA PRO A 92 14.75 -5.11 -9.09
C PRO A 92 13.71 -5.06 -7.96
N TYR A 93 14.19 -4.97 -6.72
CA TYR A 93 13.30 -4.71 -5.60
C TYR A 93 12.72 -3.30 -5.72
N LEU A 94 11.50 -3.12 -5.20
CA LEU A 94 10.82 -1.82 -5.25
C LEU A 94 11.67 -0.66 -4.70
N HIS A 95 12.33 -0.87 -3.56
CA HIS A 95 13.15 0.17 -2.92
C HIS A 95 14.36 0.61 -3.78
N GLU A 96 14.86 -0.25 -4.66
CA GLU A 96 15.94 0.06 -5.59
C GLU A 96 15.45 0.99 -6.71
N ILE A 97 14.20 0.77 -7.17
CA ILE A 97 13.53 1.62 -8.16
C ILE A 97 13.22 3.00 -7.58
N LEU A 98 12.72 3.05 -6.33
CA LEU A 98 12.36 4.30 -5.67
C LEU A 98 13.56 5.07 -5.11
N ARG A 99 14.76 4.48 -5.08
CA ARG A 99 15.99 5.08 -4.55
C ARG A 99 16.29 6.50 -5.08
N PRO A 100 16.07 6.84 -6.36
CA PRO A 100 16.29 8.20 -6.87
C PRO A 100 15.36 9.27 -6.28
N TYR A 101 14.21 8.86 -5.75
CA TYR A 101 13.15 9.75 -5.26
C TYR A 101 13.16 9.94 -3.74
N VAL A 102 14.14 9.34 -3.05
CA VAL A 102 14.34 9.50 -1.60
C VAL A 102 15.74 10.01 -1.30
N ALA A 103 15.87 10.81 -0.23
CA ALA A 103 17.15 11.38 0.17
C ALA A 103 18.11 10.36 0.80
N SER A 104 17.58 9.29 1.42
CA SER A 104 18.37 8.29 2.14
C SER A 104 17.78 6.90 1.98
N ARG A 105 18.66 5.90 1.82
CA ARG A 105 18.27 4.48 1.82
C ARG A 105 17.63 4.05 3.15
N GLN A 106 17.95 4.73 4.25
CA GLN A 106 17.40 4.39 5.57
C GLN A 106 15.90 4.60 5.68
N VAL A 107 15.28 5.32 4.75
CA VAL A 107 13.83 5.43 4.63
C VAL A 107 13.19 4.05 4.41
N PHE A 108 13.90 3.08 3.84
CA PHE A 108 13.39 1.71 3.64
C PHE A 108 13.62 0.77 4.83
N HIS A 109 14.14 1.27 5.95
CA HIS A 109 14.35 0.49 7.18
C HIS A 109 13.27 0.83 8.21
N CYS A 110 12.54 -0.18 8.68
CA CYS A 110 11.68 -0.05 9.85
C CYS A 110 12.52 -0.31 11.11
N PRO A 111 12.56 0.60 12.10
CA PRO A 111 13.33 0.38 13.34
C PRO A 111 12.75 -0.72 14.25
N ALA A 112 11.56 -1.23 13.94
CA ALA A 112 10.97 -2.40 14.61
C ALA A 112 11.32 -3.73 13.90
N ASP A 113 11.99 -3.67 12.74
CA ASP A 113 12.41 -4.85 11.98
C ASP A 113 13.46 -5.65 12.76
N VAL A 114 13.03 -6.80 13.28
CA VAL A 114 13.87 -7.78 13.97
C VAL A 114 13.97 -9.09 13.18
N GLY A 115 13.51 -9.09 11.93
CA GLY A 115 13.35 -10.30 11.13
C GLY A 115 12.26 -11.21 11.71
N TRP A 116 12.26 -12.45 11.27
CA TRP A 116 11.37 -13.51 11.73
C TRP A 116 11.96 -14.87 11.40
N THR A 117 11.59 -15.93 12.12
CA THR A 117 11.74 -17.32 11.61
C THR A 117 10.47 -17.81 10.93
N GLN A 118 9.33 -17.25 11.31
CA GLN A 118 8.02 -17.52 10.73
C GLN A 118 7.28 -16.19 10.54
N ASN A 119 6.87 -15.91 9.31
CA ASN A 119 6.10 -14.70 9.00
C ASN A 119 4.71 -14.78 9.67
N ARG A 120 4.29 -13.70 10.34
CA ARG A 120 3.01 -13.63 11.07
C ARG A 120 1.93 -12.89 10.28
N LEU A 121 2.23 -12.38 9.09
CA LEU A 121 1.25 -11.75 8.22
C LEU A 121 0.13 -12.74 7.84
N PRO A 122 -1.14 -12.31 7.88
CA PRO A 122 -2.25 -13.07 7.31
C PRO A 122 -1.98 -13.42 5.84
N ASN A 123 -2.33 -14.65 5.44
CA ASN A 123 -2.18 -15.16 4.07
C ASN A 123 -0.73 -15.20 3.54
N SER A 124 0.29 -15.05 4.39
CA SER A 124 1.68 -15.30 4.00
C SER A 124 1.83 -16.76 3.54
N GLN A 125 2.17 -16.96 2.27
CA GLN A 125 2.41 -18.30 1.70
C GLN A 125 3.79 -18.87 2.08
N GLY A 126 4.61 -18.10 2.81
CA GLY A 126 5.66 -18.64 3.69
C GLY A 126 6.87 -19.28 2.99
N SER A 127 7.27 -18.79 1.83
CA SER A 127 8.53 -19.20 1.19
C SER A 127 9.77 -18.63 1.89
N LEU A 128 9.68 -17.42 2.46
CA LEU A 128 10.77 -16.81 3.22
C LEU A 128 10.79 -17.31 4.67
N GLU A 129 11.51 -18.40 4.86
CA GLU A 129 11.91 -18.89 6.18
C GLU A 129 13.21 -18.23 6.64
N ASP A 130 13.27 -17.88 7.93
CA ASP A 130 14.38 -17.18 8.57
C ASP A 130 14.87 -15.91 7.84
N VAL A 131 14.45 -14.76 8.36
CA VAL A 131 14.79 -13.41 7.89
C VAL A 131 15.61 -12.63 8.94
N HIS A 132 16.24 -13.32 9.90
CA HIS A 132 17.16 -12.68 10.84
C HIS A 132 18.46 -12.17 10.18
N PRO A 133 19.11 -11.14 10.75
CA PRO A 133 18.70 -10.37 11.95
C PRO A 133 17.62 -9.33 11.67
N SER A 134 17.37 -9.00 10.40
CA SER A 134 16.29 -8.13 9.93
C SER A 134 16.05 -8.33 8.44
N SER A 135 14.84 -8.03 7.98
CA SER A 135 14.51 -8.00 6.55
C SER A 135 15.34 -6.96 5.81
N PHE A 136 15.54 -5.78 6.43
CA PHE A 136 16.39 -4.74 5.87
C PHE A 136 17.84 -5.18 5.65
N SER A 137 18.43 -5.94 6.58
CA SER A 137 19.81 -6.42 6.41
C SER A 137 19.92 -7.47 5.30
N LYS A 138 18.90 -8.31 5.13
CA LYS A 138 18.90 -9.37 4.10
C LYS A 138 18.55 -8.86 2.71
N PHE A 139 17.54 -8.01 2.59
CA PHE A 139 16.96 -7.62 1.31
C PHE A 139 17.10 -6.13 1.00
N GLY A 140 17.58 -5.33 1.95
CA GLY A 140 17.71 -3.88 1.79
C GLY A 140 16.42 -3.08 2.03
N THR A 141 15.33 -3.75 2.44
CA THR A 141 14.04 -3.16 2.75
C THR A 141 13.38 -3.90 3.90
N SER A 142 12.69 -3.17 4.77
CA SER A 142 11.74 -3.72 5.75
C SER A 142 10.30 -3.76 5.21
N TYR A 143 10.08 -3.23 4.01
CA TYR A 143 8.76 -3.04 3.41
C TYR A 143 8.54 -3.93 2.19
N TYR A 144 7.36 -4.54 2.13
CA TYR A 144 6.90 -5.51 1.13
C TYR A 144 5.73 -4.91 0.36
N CYS A 145 5.61 -5.24 -0.93
CA CYS A 145 4.57 -4.74 -1.81
C CYS A 145 3.81 -5.88 -2.47
N TRP A 146 2.65 -5.57 -3.03
CA TRP A 146 1.99 -6.52 -3.94
C TRP A 146 2.60 -6.36 -5.33
N THR A 147 3.45 -7.32 -5.73
CA THR A 147 4.15 -7.32 -7.02
C THR A 147 3.21 -7.14 -8.22
N ILE A 148 1.98 -7.66 -8.12
CA ILE A 148 0.97 -7.59 -9.19
C ILE A 148 0.66 -6.16 -9.65
N PHE A 149 0.58 -5.16 -8.77
CA PHE A 149 0.23 -3.79 -9.18
C PHE A 149 1.28 -3.19 -10.12
N GLY A 150 2.56 -3.39 -9.81
CA GLY A 150 3.65 -2.93 -10.67
C GLY A 150 3.72 -3.72 -11.98
N PHE A 151 3.45 -5.02 -11.95
CA PHE A 151 3.52 -5.88 -13.13
C PHE A 151 2.34 -5.70 -14.08
N ALA A 152 1.14 -5.40 -13.56
CA ALA A 152 -0.03 -5.06 -14.36
C ALA A 152 0.08 -3.67 -15.01
N GLN A 153 1.12 -2.89 -14.68
CA GLN A 153 1.31 -1.52 -15.19
C GLN A 153 0.04 -0.67 -14.99
N VAL A 154 -0.60 -0.80 -13.83
CA VAL A 154 -1.72 0.04 -13.42
C VAL A 154 -1.21 1.34 -12.79
N GLY A 155 -1.96 2.43 -12.96
CA GLY A 155 -1.77 3.63 -12.16
C GLY A 155 -2.62 3.59 -10.90
N ALA A 156 -2.20 4.31 -9.86
CA ALA A 156 -2.96 4.39 -8.60
C ALA A 156 -4.38 4.96 -8.81
N VAL A 157 -4.54 5.83 -9.82
CA VAL A 157 -5.83 6.44 -10.21
C VAL A 157 -6.76 5.47 -10.95
N ASP A 158 -6.23 4.36 -11.46
CA ASP A 158 -7.01 3.34 -12.18
C ASP A 158 -7.67 2.35 -11.21
N LEU A 159 -7.31 2.40 -9.92
CA LEU A 159 -7.85 1.52 -8.89
C LEU A 159 -9.23 2.01 -8.43
N GLU A 160 -10.18 1.09 -8.29
CA GLU A 160 -11.57 1.42 -7.90
C GLU A 160 -11.65 2.01 -6.47
N PHE A 161 -10.83 1.50 -5.56
CA PHE A 161 -10.81 1.89 -4.14
C PHE A 161 -9.37 2.18 -3.68
N PRO A 162 -8.73 3.28 -4.12
CA PRO A 162 -7.33 3.55 -3.82
C PRO A 162 -7.05 3.77 -2.33
N GLN A 163 -8.03 4.27 -1.58
CA GLN A 163 -7.97 4.43 -0.12
C GLN A 163 -8.15 3.12 0.67
N GLU A 164 -8.53 2.02 0.01
CA GLU A 164 -8.65 0.70 0.64
C GLU A 164 -7.59 -0.28 0.11
N THR A 165 -6.89 0.12 -0.96
CA THR A 165 -5.85 -0.69 -1.61
C THR A 165 -4.50 -0.42 -0.98
N ILE A 166 -3.94 -1.42 -0.30
CA ILE A 166 -2.57 -1.36 0.23
C ILE A 166 -1.57 -1.54 -0.92
N LEU A 167 -0.57 -0.67 -1.04
CA LEU A 167 0.53 -0.84 -2.00
C LEU A 167 1.79 -1.42 -1.36
N LEU A 168 2.07 -0.97 -0.14
CA LEU A 168 3.31 -1.28 0.58
C LEU A 168 3.01 -1.45 2.07
N PHE A 169 3.68 -2.36 2.75
CA PHE A 169 3.44 -2.68 4.15
C PHE A 169 4.70 -3.23 4.82
N ASP A 170 4.75 -3.25 6.15
CA ASP A 170 5.86 -3.89 6.89
C ASP A 170 5.93 -5.39 6.56
N GLY A 171 7.15 -5.94 6.48
CA GLY A 171 7.37 -7.35 6.14
C GLY A 171 6.82 -8.37 7.15
N ASP A 172 6.56 -7.94 8.39
CA ASP A 172 5.92 -8.74 9.44
C ASP A 172 5.16 -7.85 10.44
N LEU A 173 4.44 -8.46 11.39
CA LEU A 173 3.69 -7.79 12.46
C LEU A 173 4.60 -7.24 13.56
N TRP A 174 5.55 -6.35 13.23
CA TRP A 174 6.53 -5.85 14.19
C TRP A 174 6.01 -4.80 15.19
N HIS A 175 4.82 -4.25 14.97
CA HIS A 175 4.32 -3.13 15.76
C HIS A 175 3.32 -3.58 16.81
N GLY A 176 3.80 -3.89 18.02
CA GLY A 176 2.99 -4.30 19.16
C GLY A 176 3.41 -5.65 19.72
N GLU A 177 2.80 -6.04 20.84
CA GLU A 177 3.05 -7.32 21.50
C GLU A 177 1.79 -8.17 21.45
N ARG A 178 1.90 -9.46 21.11
CA ARG A 178 0.79 -10.41 21.06
C ARG A 178 -0.07 -10.35 22.32
N PRO A 179 -1.41 -10.17 22.22
CA PRO A 179 -2.26 -10.24 21.02
C PRO A 179 -2.45 -8.92 20.26
N GLY A 180 -1.74 -7.86 20.62
CA GLY A 180 -1.77 -6.53 19.99
C GLY A 180 -0.77 -6.32 18.86
N ASP A 181 -0.38 -7.38 18.15
CA ASP A 181 0.46 -7.33 16.95
C ASP A 181 -0.19 -6.43 15.89
N ARG A 182 0.60 -5.57 15.26
CA ARG A 182 0.17 -4.63 14.19
C ARG A 182 1.27 -4.47 13.16
N LEU A 183 0.92 -3.84 12.06
CA LEU A 183 1.84 -3.43 11.01
C LEU A 183 1.46 -2.05 10.47
N ASN A 184 2.38 -1.38 9.80
CA ASN A 184 2.12 -0.15 9.08
C ASN A 184 2.02 -0.42 7.58
N ALA A 185 1.08 0.26 6.95
CA ALA A 185 0.82 0.13 5.52
C ALA A 185 0.69 1.51 4.88
N LEU A 186 1.05 1.59 3.60
CA LEU A 186 0.85 2.68 2.67
C LEU A 186 -0.20 2.25 1.65
N PHE A 187 -1.21 3.09 1.47
CA PHE A 187 -2.33 2.90 0.56
C PHE A 187 -2.10 3.61 -0.78
N ALA A 188 -2.88 3.24 -1.79
CA ALA A 188 -2.68 3.74 -3.15
C ALA A 188 -3.02 5.22 -3.34
N ASP A 189 -3.88 5.78 -2.48
CA ASP A 189 -4.12 7.24 -2.41
C ASP A 189 -3.00 8.01 -1.67
N GLY A 190 -1.99 7.30 -1.15
CA GLY A 190 -0.81 7.86 -0.50
C GLY A 190 -0.90 8.02 1.01
N HIS A 191 -2.03 7.70 1.66
CA HIS A 191 -2.08 7.74 3.13
C HIS A 191 -1.41 6.52 3.75
N VAL A 192 -0.99 6.66 5.01
CA VAL A 192 -0.36 5.57 5.78
C VAL A 192 -1.16 5.29 7.03
N GLN A 193 -1.22 4.02 7.44
CA GLN A 193 -2.00 3.61 8.60
C GLN A 193 -1.34 2.44 9.34
N ASN A 194 -1.48 2.44 10.66
CA ASN A 194 -1.14 1.31 11.52
C ASN A 194 -2.35 0.36 11.66
N LEU A 195 -2.23 -0.85 11.14
CA LEU A 195 -3.30 -1.83 10.95
C LEU A 195 -3.16 -3.01 11.90
N SER A 196 -4.30 -3.48 12.42
CA SER A 196 -4.40 -4.82 12.99
C SER A 196 -4.30 -5.90 11.89
N PRO A 197 -3.99 -7.16 12.22
CA PRO A 197 -3.90 -8.24 11.24
C PRO A 197 -5.21 -8.43 10.47
N ARG A 198 -6.36 -8.27 11.14
CA ARG A 198 -7.67 -8.34 10.48
C ARG A 198 -7.88 -7.23 9.46
N GLN A 199 -7.48 -6.00 9.77
CA GLN A 199 -7.59 -4.88 8.83
C GLN A 199 -6.67 -5.08 7.62
N PHE A 200 -5.46 -5.57 7.85
CA PHE A 200 -4.54 -5.92 6.77
C PHE A 200 -5.13 -7.00 5.86
N GLN A 201 -5.69 -8.08 6.42
CA GLN A 201 -6.29 -9.16 5.62
C GLN A 201 -7.40 -8.65 4.68
N VAL A 202 -8.22 -7.70 5.14
CA VAL A 202 -9.27 -7.08 4.30
C VAL A 202 -8.68 -6.19 3.21
N GLY A 203 -7.72 -5.32 3.55
CA GLY A 203 -7.06 -4.43 2.57
C GLY A 203 -6.09 -5.14 1.62
N SER A 204 -5.78 -6.41 1.88
CA SER A 204 -4.94 -7.29 1.06
C SER A 204 -5.73 -8.13 0.06
N ALA A 205 -7.05 -7.93 -0.03
CA ALA A 205 -7.83 -8.54 -1.09
C ALA A 205 -7.38 -7.97 -2.43
N THR A 206 -6.56 -8.73 -3.17
CA THR A 206 -6.07 -8.31 -4.48
C THR A 206 -7.24 -8.10 -5.43
N PRO A 207 -7.31 -6.97 -6.15
CA PRO A 207 -8.30 -6.78 -7.22
C PRO A 207 -8.20 -7.90 -8.26
N ASP A 208 -9.33 -8.27 -8.85
CA ASP A 208 -9.35 -9.20 -9.97
C ASP A 208 -8.81 -8.53 -11.24
N PHE A 209 -7.53 -8.75 -11.51
CA PHE A 209 -6.83 -8.23 -12.70
C PHE A 209 -7.15 -8.98 -14.00
N SER A 210 -8.03 -9.99 -13.98
CA SER A 210 -8.46 -10.67 -15.21
C SER A 210 -9.18 -9.75 -16.21
N SER A 211 -9.62 -8.57 -15.74
CA SER A 211 -10.27 -7.52 -16.52
C SER A 211 -9.34 -6.44 -17.07
N ILE A 212 -8.05 -6.43 -16.69
CA ILE A 212 -7.06 -5.46 -17.16
C ILE A 212 -6.19 -6.13 -18.23
N ASN A 213 -6.75 -6.26 -19.44
CA ASN A 213 -6.05 -6.60 -20.68
C ASN A 213 -6.67 -5.85 -21.84
#